data_AF-A0A954PEZ1-F1
#
_entry.id   AF-A0A954PEZ1-F1
#
_cell.length_a   1.000
_cell.length_b   1.000
_cell.length_c   1.000
_cell.angle_alpha   90.00
_cell.angle_beta   90.00
_cell.angle_gamma   90.00
#
_symmetry.space_group_name_H-M   'P 1'
#
loop_
_entity.id
_entity.type
_entity.pdbx_description
1 polymer ?
#
loop_
_entity_poly.entity_id
_entity_poly.type
_entity_poly.pdbx_seq_one_letter_code
_entity_poly.pdbx_strand_id
1 'polypeptide(L)'
;MTTTSFSNDNSRDAWFVVRGYKYQIDHTILRWLSLEEGQYLALECGEDVDIVNDLMAKQSTGIHRELEQIKYRESALTLRSVASREALANAVMHRLNNPSINLLFRFCTNTDVSSERPPIFDDRRAGINVWEQIRTGRRRGRSAERDLASILRFLRNVGKPKKVSSESWQHFEKSLSSISALDNLIQGFEWSYSQPDSADISETLKSVLISSFNVSKPEIAYAWVFMGVIECLSHRSQKRLTKENLLERLSQVAERSYEQHEVRFVTEIVRELAKRVDRLEYTVQRHEYELSVVKKSLLQ
;
A
#
# COMPACT_ATOMS: atom_id res chain seq x y z
N MET A 1 28.11 -9.22 -41.18
CA MET A 1 26.97 -9.62 -40.34
C MET A 1 26.43 -8.36 -39.68
N THR A 2 25.35 -7.81 -40.23
CA THR A 2 24.65 -6.65 -39.70
C THR A 2 23.71 -7.11 -38.60
N THR A 3 24.08 -6.86 -37.34
CA THR A 3 23.19 -7.02 -36.19
C THR A 3 22.03 -6.06 -36.34
N THR A 4 20.84 -6.59 -36.63
CA THR A 4 19.58 -5.86 -36.53
C THR A 4 19.37 -5.44 -35.08
N SER A 5 19.50 -4.15 -34.79
CA SER A 5 19.20 -3.61 -33.46
C SER A 5 17.69 -3.57 -33.26
N PHE A 6 17.17 -4.44 -32.41
CA PHE A 6 15.81 -4.40 -31.91
C PHE A 6 15.64 -3.19 -30.96
N SER A 7 14.65 -2.34 -31.21
CA SER A 7 14.32 -1.22 -30.34
C SER A 7 13.18 -1.61 -29.42
N ASN A 8 13.45 -1.73 -28.13
CA ASN A 8 12.42 -1.95 -27.11
C ASN A 8 11.54 -0.71 -26.96
N ASP A 9 10.24 -0.93 -26.83
CA ASP A 9 9.32 0.08 -26.34
C ASP A 9 9.25 -0.02 -24.81
N ASN A 10 10.06 0.80 -24.13
CA ASN A 10 10.13 0.83 -22.67
C ASN A 10 8.80 1.23 -22.02
N SER A 11 7.84 1.80 -22.76
CA SER A 11 6.50 2.11 -22.22
C SER A 11 5.64 0.86 -21.99
N ARG A 12 6.04 -0.28 -22.56
CA ARG A 12 5.35 -1.57 -22.45
C ARG A 12 6.00 -2.54 -21.47
N ASP A 13 7.10 -2.14 -20.81
CA ASP A 13 7.72 -2.96 -19.78
C ASP A 13 6.82 -3.00 -18.52
N ALA A 14 6.34 -4.20 -18.18
CA ALA A 14 5.53 -4.45 -17.00
C ALA A 14 6.32 -4.38 -15.68
N TRP A 15 7.64 -4.13 -15.73
CA TRP A 15 8.53 -4.05 -14.58
C TRP A 15 7.98 -3.20 -13.42
N PHE A 16 7.39 -2.03 -13.70
CA PHE A 16 6.87 -1.15 -12.65
C PHE A 16 5.69 -1.78 -11.90
N VAL A 17 4.85 -2.53 -12.61
CA VAL A 17 3.70 -3.26 -12.05
C VAL A 17 4.20 -4.42 -11.20
N VAL A 18 5.10 -5.24 -11.75
CA VAL A 18 5.65 -6.41 -11.06
C VAL A 18 6.37 -6.00 -9.78
N ARG A 19 7.18 -4.93 -9.85
CA ARG A 19 7.87 -4.36 -8.68
C ARG A 19 6.89 -3.87 -7.63
N GLY A 20 5.86 -3.14 -8.03
CA GLY A 20 4.83 -2.66 -7.11
C GLY A 20 4.12 -3.80 -6.36
N TYR A 21 3.75 -4.87 -7.08
CA TYR A 21 3.13 -6.05 -6.47
C TYR A 21 4.07 -6.82 -5.56
N LYS A 22 5.34 -7.04 -5.97
CA LYS A 22 6.32 -7.69 -5.08
C LYS A 22 6.45 -6.90 -3.78
N TYR A 23 6.59 -5.57 -3.87
CA TYR A 23 6.69 -4.69 -2.71
C TYR A 23 5.46 -4.78 -1.79
N GLN A 24 4.25 -4.81 -2.35
CA GLN A 24 3.02 -5.01 -1.57
C GLN A 24 2.98 -6.39 -0.89
N ILE A 25 3.37 -7.46 -1.60
CA ILE A 25 3.39 -8.82 -1.04
C ILE A 25 4.43 -8.90 0.09
N ASP A 26 5.63 -8.39 -0.12
CA ASP A 26 6.69 -8.38 0.88
C ASP A 26 6.24 -7.69 2.19
N HIS A 27 5.58 -6.52 2.07
CA HIS A 27 4.98 -5.83 3.22
C HIS A 27 3.82 -6.62 3.84
N THR A 28 2.97 -7.25 3.02
CA THR A 28 1.92 -8.15 3.51
C THR A 28 2.51 -9.26 4.38
N ILE A 29 3.61 -9.89 3.94
CA ILE A 29 4.28 -10.94 4.71
C ILE A 29 4.85 -10.37 6.01
N LEU A 30 5.48 -9.18 5.99
CA LEU A 30 5.98 -8.54 7.20
C LEU A 30 4.86 -8.35 8.24
N ARG A 31 3.69 -7.87 7.81
CA ARG A 31 2.52 -7.74 8.69
C ARG A 31 2.03 -9.10 9.18
N TRP A 32 2.07 -10.11 8.32
CA TRP A 32 1.60 -11.46 8.67
C TRP A 32 2.48 -12.11 9.73
N LEU A 33 3.80 -12.01 9.58
CA LEU A 33 4.78 -12.50 10.56
C LEU A 33 4.69 -11.76 11.89
N SER A 34 4.16 -10.53 11.88
CA SER A 34 4.04 -9.67 13.06
C SER A 34 2.66 -9.72 13.73
N LEU A 35 1.75 -10.58 13.29
CA LEU A 35 0.41 -10.69 13.90
C LEU A 35 0.51 -11.07 15.38
N GLU A 36 -0.16 -10.27 16.19
CA GLU A 36 -0.42 -10.55 17.60
C GLU A 36 -1.57 -11.56 17.77
N GLU A 37 -1.77 -12.03 19.00
CA GLU A 37 -2.88 -12.92 19.32
C GLU A 37 -4.23 -12.23 19.08
N GLY A 38 -5.16 -12.91 18.42
CA GLY A 38 -6.47 -12.34 18.08
C GLY A 38 -6.47 -11.35 16.92
N GLN A 39 -5.34 -11.19 16.21
CA GLN A 39 -5.25 -10.43 14.97
C GLN A 39 -5.31 -11.32 13.74
N TYR A 40 -5.80 -10.73 12.64
CA TYR A 40 -5.68 -11.32 11.32
C TYR A 40 -5.50 -10.23 10.26
N LEU A 41 -4.97 -10.60 9.09
CA LEU A 41 -4.94 -9.72 7.93
C LEU A 41 -6.18 -9.94 7.06
N ALA A 42 -6.82 -8.86 6.65
CA ALA A 42 -7.79 -8.85 5.56
C ALA A 42 -7.16 -8.12 4.37
N LEU A 43 -6.98 -8.82 3.25
CA LEU A 43 -6.34 -8.26 2.06
C LEU A 43 -7.38 -7.72 1.09
N GLU A 44 -7.10 -6.57 0.48
CA GLU A 44 -7.97 -5.93 -0.52
C GLU A 44 -9.41 -5.71 -0.01
N CYS A 45 -9.57 -5.41 1.30
CA CYS A 45 -10.87 -5.25 1.93
C CYS A 45 -11.19 -3.78 2.22
N GLY A 46 -10.36 -3.12 3.04
CA GLY A 46 -10.35 -1.66 3.19
C GLY A 46 -9.33 -1.06 2.24
N GLU A 47 -8.05 -1.32 2.49
CA GLU A 47 -6.93 -0.94 1.61
C GLU A 47 -6.15 -2.20 1.17
N ASP A 48 -4.90 -2.02 0.70
CA ASP A 48 -4.04 -3.09 0.21
C ASP A 48 -3.87 -4.21 1.27
N VAL A 49 -3.65 -3.82 2.53
CA VAL A 49 -3.57 -4.73 3.70
C VAL A 49 -4.27 -4.10 4.89
N ASP A 50 -5.18 -4.83 5.53
CA ASP A 50 -5.76 -4.40 6.80
C ASP A 50 -5.37 -5.32 7.95
N ILE A 51 -4.99 -4.75 9.09
CA ILE A 51 -4.80 -5.50 10.34
C ILE A 51 -6.08 -5.37 11.15
N VAL A 52 -6.75 -6.48 11.42
CA VAL A 52 -8.02 -6.51 12.16
C VAL A 52 -7.79 -7.09 13.55
N ASN A 53 -8.17 -6.34 14.57
CA ASN A 53 -8.16 -6.79 15.97
C ASN A 53 -9.52 -7.41 16.35
N ASP A 54 -9.65 -8.73 16.22
CA ASP A 54 -10.92 -9.44 16.46
C ASP A 54 -11.34 -9.40 17.94
N LEU A 55 -10.38 -9.35 18.85
CA LEU A 55 -10.61 -9.24 20.29
C LEU A 55 -11.11 -7.86 20.73
N MET A 56 -10.74 -6.80 19.99
CA MET A 56 -11.08 -5.41 20.30
C MET A 56 -12.47 -5.01 19.77
N ALA A 57 -13.10 -5.82 18.91
CA ALA A 57 -14.49 -5.60 18.48
C ALA A 57 -15.49 -5.57 19.66
N LYS A 58 -15.07 -6.04 20.86
CA LYS A 58 -15.86 -6.05 22.10
C LYS A 58 -15.49 -4.94 23.10
N GLN A 59 -14.45 -4.14 22.84
CA GLN A 59 -14.02 -3.05 23.73
C GLN A 59 -13.99 -1.72 22.98
N SER A 60 -14.53 -0.66 23.58
CA SER A 60 -14.67 0.67 22.96
C SER A 60 -13.37 1.48 22.91
N THR A 61 -12.28 0.98 23.52
CA THR A 61 -11.03 1.72 23.70
C THR A 61 -9.87 0.97 23.04
N GLY A 62 -9.61 1.25 21.77
CA GLY A 62 -8.50 0.65 21.02
C GLY A 62 -8.67 0.82 19.52
N ILE A 63 -7.59 0.73 18.75
CA ILE A 63 -7.67 0.69 17.28
C ILE A 63 -8.28 -0.66 16.89
N HIS A 64 -9.45 -0.63 16.27
CA HIS A 64 -10.14 -1.86 15.85
C HIS A 64 -9.54 -2.41 14.57
N ARG A 65 -9.17 -1.52 13.66
CA ARG A 65 -8.63 -1.90 12.36
C ARG A 65 -7.66 -0.87 11.84
N GLU A 66 -6.49 -1.34 11.41
CA GLU A 66 -5.51 -0.55 10.68
C GLU A 66 -5.70 -0.81 9.18
N LEU A 67 -5.83 0.24 8.38
CA LEU A 67 -5.95 0.18 6.92
C LEU A 67 -4.65 0.68 6.32
N GLU A 68 -3.89 -0.19 5.66
CA GLU A 68 -2.58 0.14 5.12
C GLU A 68 -2.59 0.14 3.59
N GLN A 69 -2.31 1.31 3.02
CA GLN A 69 -2.09 1.50 1.59
C GLN A 69 -0.59 1.49 1.30
N ILE A 70 -0.13 0.52 0.51
CA ILE A 70 1.28 0.29 0.22
C ILE A 70 1.58 0.74 -1.22
N LYS A 71 2.58 1.61 -1.37
CA LYS A 71 2.97 2.14 -2.68
C LYS A 71 4.49 2.22 -2.82
N TYR A 72 5.02 1.47 -3.78
CA TYR A 72 6.38 1.70 -4.27
C TYR A 72 6.40 2.98 -5.12
N ARG A 73 7.41 3.81 -4.93
CA ARG A 73 7.57 5.11 -5.58
C ARG A 73 9.02 5.34 -6.00
N GLU A 74 9.18 6.11 -7.06
CA GLU A 74 10.49 6.61 -7.52
C GLU A 74 10.73 8.08 -7.11
N SER A 75 9.67 8.77 -6.70
CA SER A 75 9.71 10.18 -6.30
C SER A 75 9.37 10.35 -4.84
N ALA A 76 10.06 11.31 -4.21
CA ALA A 76 9.82 11.71 -2.83
C ALA A 76 8.36 12.10 -2.59
N LEU A 77 7.85 11.77 -1.42
CA LEU A 77 6.47 12.05 -1.03
C LEU A 77 6.34 13.47 -0.44
N THR A 78 5.22 14.14 -0.73
CA THR A 78 4.87 15.46 -0.19
C THR A 78 3.35 15.51 -0.01
N LEU A 79 2.81 16.44 0.78
CA LEU A 79 1.35 16.62 0.86
C LEU A 79 0.71 17.04 -0.48
N ARG A 80 1.50 17.58 -1.43
CA ARG A 80 1.02 17.92 -2.79
C ARG A 80 0.86 16.70 -3.68
N SER A 81 1.60 15.63 -3.40
CA SER A 81 1.68 14.45 -4.25
C SER A 81 0.28 13.90 -4.54
N VAL A 82 0.05 13.48 -5.79
CA VAL A 82 -1.24 12.92 -6.22
C VAL A 82 -1.65 11.77 -5.29
N ALA A 83 -0.73 10.85 -5.01
CA ALA A 83 -0.96 9.73 -4.11
C ALA A 83 -1.31 10.16 -2.68
N SER A 84 -0.68 11.22 -2.14
CA SER A 84 -1.01 11.70 -0.80
C SER A 84 -2.42 12.26 -0.72
N ARG A 85 -2.86 13.00 -1.74
CA ARG A 85 -4.23 13.54 -1.79
C ARG A 85 -5.27 12.44 -2.02
N GLU A 86 -4.93 11.42 -2.81
CA GLU A 86 -5.77 10.22 -2.98
C GLU A 86 -5.92 9.47 -1.65
N ALA A 87 -4.81 9.20 -0.96
CA ALA A 87 -4.80 8.51 0.33
C ALA A 87 -5.60 9.26 1.40
N LEU A 88 -5.42 10.58 1.51
CA LEU A 88 -6.18 11.41 2.46
C LEU A 88 -7.69 11.38 2.19
N ALA A 89 -8.10 11.46 0.91
CA ALA A 89 -9.50 11.37 0.55
C ALA A 89 -10.09 9.99 0.87
N ASN A 90 -9.36 8.91 0.56
CA ASN A 90 -9.77 7.54 0.90
C ASN A 90 -9.93 7.36 2.41
N ALA A 91 -8.96 7.82 3.21
CA ALA A 91 -9.02 7.72 4.66
C ALA A 91 -10.27 8.41 5.25
N VAL A 92 -10.62 9.60 4.73
CA VAL A 92 -11.85 10.30 5.11
C VAL A 92 -13.09 9.47 4.76
N MET A 93 -13.13 8.89 3.56
CA MET A 93 -14.25 8.04 3.16
C MET A 93 -14.37 6.77 4.02
N HIS A 94 -13.26 6.11 4.35
CA HIS A 94 -13.29 4.95 5.25
C HIS A 94 -13.88 5.29 6.61
N ARG A 95 -13.51 6.42 7.20
CA ARG A 95 -14.09 6.86 8.49
C ARG A 95 -15.57 7.18 8.38
N LEU A 96 -16.00 7.82 7.29
CA LEU A 96 -17.41 8.15 7.07
C LEU A 96 -18.27 6.91 6.88
N ASN A 97 -17.76 5.91 6.15
CA ASN A 97 -18.48 4.68 5.88
C ASN A 97 -18.48 3.71 7.07
N ASN A 98 -17.59 3.91 8.05
CA ASN A 98 -17.43 3.01 9.20
C ASN A 98 -17.40 3.81 10.52
N PRO A 99 -18.47 4.56 10.86
CA PRO A 99 -18.45 5.50 11.99
C PRO A 99 -18.36 4.82 13.36
N SER A 100 -18.67 3.52 13.45
CA SER A 100 -18.60 2.73 14.67
C SER A 100 -17.28 1.98 14.85
N ILE A 101 -16.37 2.06 13.88
CA ILE A 101 -15.09 1.34 13.91
C ILE A 101 -13.98 2.36 14.14
N ASN A 102 -13.15 2.14 15.16
CA ASN A 102 -11.97 2.98 15.35
C ASN A 102 -10.87 2.59 14.34
N LEU A 103 -10.74 3.39 13.29
CA LEU A 103 -9.83 3.17 12.17
C LEU A 103 -8.55 4.00 12.32
N LEU A 104 -7.39 3.35 12.14
CA LEU A 104 -6.13 4.01 11.82
C LEU A 104 -5.81 3.78 10.35
N PHE A 105 -5.58 4.84 9.59
CA PHE A 105 -5.10 4.73 8.21
C PHE A 105 -3.58 4.88 8.18
N ARG A 106 -2.88 4.06 7.39
CA ARG A 106 -1.44 4.15 7.17
C ARG A 106 -1.14 4.20 5.68
N PHE A 107 -0.39 5.21 5.24
CA PHE A 107 0.19 5.23 3.90
C PHE A 107 1.66 4.82 3.97
N CYS A 108 1.99 3.68 3.37
CA CYS A 108 3.30 3.04 3.42
C CYS A 108 4.05 3.19 2.09
N THR A 109 5.27 3.72 2.11
CA THR A 109 6.10 3.91 0.91
C THR A 109 7.60 3.80 1.17
N ASN A 110 8.34 3.42 0.13
CA ASN A 110 9.80 3.28 0.19
C ASN A 110 10.54 4.62 0.11
N THR A 111 9.92 5.68 -0.42
CA THR A 111 10.61 6.94 -0.62
C THR A 111 10.60 7.81 0.62
N ASP A 112 11.64 8.64 0.74
CA ASP A 112 11.67 9.73 1.72
C ASP A 112 10.62 10.80 1.40
N VAL A 113 10.39 11.65 2.40
CA VAL A 113 9.57 12.86 2.25
C VAL A 113 10.43 14.06 1.87
N SER A 114 9.85 14.98 1.10
CA SER A 114 10.52 16.22 0.72
C SER A 114 9.66 17.45 1.03
N SER A 115 10.28 18.63 0.99
CA SER A 115 9.57 19.90 1.18
C SER A 115 8.65 20.22 0.01
N GLU A 116 7.46 20.72 0.29
CA GLU A 116 6.52 21.17 -0.74
C GLU A 116 7.08 22.31 -1.61
N ARG A 117 6.58 22.40 -2.84
CA ARG A 117 6.82 23.53 -3.75
C ARG A 117 5.48 24.16 -4.16
N PRO A 118 5.23 25.45 -3.87
CA PRO A 118 5.95 26.27 -2.90
C PRO A 118 5.93 25.68 -1.47
N PRO A 119 6.88 26.04 -0.59
CA PRO A 119 6.94 25.54 0.79
C PRO A 119 5.70 25.90 1.61
N ILE A 120 5.32 25.01 2.54
CA ILE A 120 4.24 25.27 3.52
C ILE A 120 4.71 26.20 4.64
N PHE A 121 5.96 26.01 5.09
CA PHE A 121 6.58 26.71 6.21
C PHE A 121 7.80 27.50 5.74
N ASP A 122 8.09 28.61 6.42
CA ASP A 122 9.19 29.53 6.08
C ASP A 122 10.58 28.86 6.15
N ASP A 123 10.75 27.93 7.08
CA ASP A 123 11.97 27.13 7.25
C ASP A 123 12.03 25.90 6.33
N ARG A 124 11.09 25.78 5.38
CA ARG A 124 11.03 24.73 4.35
C ARG A 124 11.00 23.30 4.88
N ARG A 125 10.54 23.09 6.12
CA ARG A 125 10.25 21.74 6.62
C ARG A 125 9.22 21.05 5.72
N ALA A 126 9.34 19.73 5.56
CA ALA A 126 8.35 18.94 4.85
C ALA A 126 7.03 18.86 5.63
N GLY A 127 5.90 19.08 4.94
CA GLY A 127 4.56 18.95 5.51
C GLY A 127 4.32 17.64 6.23
N ILE A 128 4.75 16.53 5.62
CA ILE A 128 4.61 15.18 6.20
C ILE A 128 5.45 15.01 7.48
N ASN A 129 6.67 15.55 7.55
CA ASN A 129 7.45 15.49 8.78
C ASN A 129 6.74 16.22 9.93
N VAL A 130 6.18 17.39 9.64
CA VAL A 130 5.44 18.18 10.64
C VAL A 130 4.14 17.48 11.05
N TRP A 131 3.44 16.87 10.09
CA TRP A 131 2.26 16.03 10.34
C TRP A 131 2.57 14.93 11.35
N GLU A 132 3.62 14.13 11.12
CA GLU A 132 3.99 13.03 12.02
C GLU A 132 4.48 13.53 13.38
N GLN A 133 5.16 14.68 13.44
CA GLN A 133 5.53 15.30 14.72
C GLN A 133 4.30 15.71 15.55
N ILE A 134 3.24 16.21 14.90
CA ILE A 134 1.98 16.54 15.58
C ILE A 134 1.28 15.26 16.04
N ARG A 135 1.11 14.28 15.14
CA ARG A 135 0.44 13.00 15.42
C ARG A 135 1.09 12.24 16.58
N THR A 136 2.42 12.13 16.59
CA THR A 136 3.17 11.44 17.65
C THR A 136 3.34 12.29 18.92
N GLY A 137 2.82 13.51 18.94
CA GLY A 137 2.93 14.43 20.07
C GLY A 137 4.34 14.97 20.32
N ARG A 138 5.29 14.80 19.38
CA ARG A 138 6.62 15.44 19.42
C ARG A 138 6.53 16.95 19.22
N ARG A 139 5.43 17.45 18.66
CA ARG A 139 5.11 18.88 18.51
C ARG A 139 3.76 19.18 19.16
N ARG A 140 3.71 20.13 20.10
CA ARG A 140 2.52 20.45 20.91
C ARG A 140 2.38 21.95 21.18
N GLY A 141 1.21 22.36 21.69
CA GLY A 141 0.91 23.72 22.10
C GLY A 141 0.90 24.71 20.93
N ARG A 142 1.28 25.97 21.19
CA ARG A 142 1.22 27.06 20.20
C ARG A 142 2.02 26.81 18.91
N SER A 143 3.08 25.98 18.97
CA SER A 143 3.85 25.63 17.76
C SER A 143 3.11 24.60 16.90
N ALA A 144 2.34 23.69 17.50
CA ALA A 144 1.49 22.76 16.78
C ALA A 144 0.29 23.49 16.14
N GLU A 145 -0.37 24.39 16.89
CA GLU A 145 -1.52 25.16 16.37
C GLU A 145 -1.17 25.99 15.11
N ARG A 146 -0.02 26.68 15.13
CA ARG A 146 0.47 27.44 13.96
C ARG A 146 0.79 26.55 12.77
N ASP A 147 1.41 25.41 13.03
CA ASP A 147 1.76 24.45 11.98
C ASP A 147 0.51 23.80 11.38
N LEU A 148 -0.48 23.43 12.21
CA LEU A 148 -1.80 22.96 11.78
C LEU A 148 -2.51 23.99 10.91
N ALA A 149 -2.51 25.27 11.30
CA ALA A 149 -3.11 26.33 10.50
C ALA A 149 -2.43 26.45 9.11
N SER A 150 -1.12 26.26 9.05
CA SER A 150 -0.35 26.32 7.81
C SER A 150 -0.63 25.12 6.90
N ILE A 151 -0.68 23.91 7.46
CA ILE A 151 -1.07 22.68 6.74
C ILE A 151 -2.52 22.80 6.24
N LEU A 152 -3.43 23.26 7.09
CA LEU A 152 -4.85 23.44 6.75
C LEU A 152 -5.01 24.39 5.55
N ARG A 153 -4.35 25.56 5.62
CA ARG A 153 -4.35 26.53 4.52
C ARG A 153 -3.77 25.91 3.25
N PHE A 154 -2.70 25.14 3.35
CA PHE A 154 -2.12 24.46 2.19
C PHE A 154 -3.08 23.45 1.56
N LEU A 155 -3.65 22.55 2.36
CA LEU A 155 -4.55 21.48 1.88
C LEU A 155 -5.86 22.01 1.32
N ARG A 156 -6.35 23.16 1.78
CA ARG A 156 -7.51 23.83 1.16
C ARG A 156 -7.22 24.40 -0.24
N ASN A 157 -5.95 24.57 -0.59
CA ASN A 157 -5.52 25.15 -1.87
C ASN A 157 -4.97 24.10 -2.85
N VAL A 158 -4.99 22.81 -2.51
CA VAL A 158 -4.63 21.76 -3.47
C VAL A 158 -5.86 21.33 -4.26
N GLY A 159 -5.67 21.03 -5.55
CA GLY A 159 -6.77 20.57 -6.40
C GLY A 159 -7.14 19.10 -6.15
N LYS A 160 -8.32 18.70 -6.62
CA LYS A 160 -8.77 17.30 -6.63
C LYS A 160 -7.91 16.44 -7.57
N PRO A 161 -7.42 15.25 -7.15
CA PRO A 161 -6.81 14.28 -8.05
C PRO A 161 -7.81 13.74 -9.09
N LYS A 162 -7.33 13.37 -10.30
CA LYS A 162 -8.20 12.88 -11.38
C LYS A 162 -8.98 11.61 -11.00
N LYS A 163 -8.37 10.71 -10.20
CA LYS A 163 -8.96 9.43 -9.82
C LYS A 163 -9.95 9.51 -8.64
N VAL A 164 -9.99 10.64 -7.93
CA VAL A 164 -10.89 10.81 -6.78
C VAL A 164 -12.24 11.33 -7.26
N SER A 165 -13.32 10.68 -6.84
CA SER A 165 -14.69 11.13 -7.16
C SER A 165 -14.95 12.51 -6.55
N SER A 166 -15.82 13.30 -7.19
CA SER A 166 -16.14 14.65 -6.68
C SER A 166 -16.80 14.59 -5.29
N GLU A 167 -17.61 13.56 -5.04
CA GLU A 167 -18.20 13.29 -3.72
C GLU A 167 -17.12 13.04 -2.65
N SER A 168 -16.19 12.12 -2.90
CA SER A 168 -15.11 11.82 -1.95
C SER A 168 -14.25 13.06 -1.65
N TRP A 169 -14.00 13.88 -2.68
CA TRP A 169 -13.25 15.12 -2.52
C TRP A 169 -13.99 16.16 -1.68
N GLN A 170 -15.31 16.31 -1.86
CA GLN A 170 -16.11 17.21 -1.02
C GLN A 170 -16.10 16.79 0.44
N HIS A 171 -16.12 15.48 0.71
CA HIS A 171 -15.97 14.96 2.07
C HIS A 171 -14.59 15.24 2.65
N PHE A 172 -13.53 15.09 1.85
CA PHE A 172 -12.20 15.53 2.24
C PHE A 172 -12.15 17.03 2.56
N GLU A 173 -12.72 17.91 1.71
CA GLU A 173 -12.77 19.36 1.97
C GLU A 173 -13.54 19.68 3.26
N LYS A 174 -14.64 18.97 3.55
CA LYS A 174 -15.39 19.09 4.82
C LYS A 174 -14.55 18.68 6.05
N SER A 175 -13.70 17.66 5.90
CA SER A 175 -12.75 17.26 6.96
C SER A 175 -11.68 18.32 7.25
N LEU A 176 -11.52 19.29 6.34
CA LEU A 176 -10.67 20.47 6.49
C LEU A 176 -11.46 21.71 6.92
N SER A 177 -12.57 21.58 7.63
CA SER A 177 -13.42 22.71 8.05
C SER A 177 -12.81 23.58 9.17
N SER A 178 -11.94 23.00 10.00
CA SER A 178 -11.28 23.71 11.11
C SER A 178 -9.91 23.08 11.44
N ILE A 179 -9.15 23.76 12.30
CA ILE A 179 -7.89 23.21 12.85
C ILE A 179 -8.15 21.91 13.61
N SER A 180 -9.21 21.86 14.43
CA SER A 180 -9.58 20.67 15.18
C SER A 180 -10.01 19.50 14.28
N ALA A 181 -10.70 19.79 13.18
CA ALA A 181 -11.06 18.76 12.20
C ALA A 181 -9.83 18.18 11.50
N LEU A 182 -8.86 19.03 11.13
CA LEU A 182 -7.57 18.58 10.59
C LEU A 182 -6.78 17.78 11.63
N ASP A 183 -6.73 18.22 12.89
CA ASP A 183 -6.02 17.48 13.94
C ASP A 183 -6.62 16.08 14.12
N ASN A 184 -7.96 15.97 14.17
CA ASN A 184 -8.64 14.66 14.19
C ASN A 184 -8.29 13.79 12.96
N LEU A 185 -8.15 14.38 11.77
CA LEU A 185 -7.67 13.65 10.59
C LEU A 185 -6.24 13.13 10.81
N ILE A 186 -5.33 14.01 11.25
CA ILE A 186 -3.92 13.70 11.54
C ILE A 186 -3.80 12.57 12.57
N GLN A 187 -4.58 12.59 13.65
CA GLN A 187 -4.47 11.61 14.73
C GLN A 187 -4.75 10.15 14.28
N GLY A 188 -5.62 9.96 13.29
CA GLY A 188 -5.89 8.62 12.74
C GLY A 188 -5.35 8.40 11.33
N PHE A 189 -4.34 9.17 10.91
CA PHE A 189 -3.67 8.99 9.62
C PHE A 189 -2.16 9.07 9.80
N GLU A 190 -1.48 7.97 9.52
CA GLU A 190 -0.04 7.81 9.63
C GLU A 190 0.63 7.81 8.25
N TRP A 191 1.73 8.56 8.14
CA TRP A 191 2.68 8.43 7.03
C TRP A 191 3.84 7.52 7.45
N SER A 192 3.92 6.34 6.85
CA SER A 192 5.05 5.42 6.96
C SER A 192 5.91 5.52 5.71
N TYR A 193 6.98 6.32 5.78
CA TYR A 193 7.89 6.60 4.66
C TYR A 193 9.29 6.06 4.96
N SER A 194 10.19 6.15 3.98
CA SER A 194 11.56 5.60 4.08
C SER A 194 11.60 4.12 4.41
N GLN A 195 10.57 3.37 3.99
CA GLN A 195 10.55 1.93 4.20
C GLN A 195 11.62 1.26 3.31
N PRO A 196 12.24 0.16 3.76
CA PRO A 196 13.25 -0.54 2.96
C PRO A 196 12.68 -0.97 1.61
N ASP A 197 13.53 -1.14 0.61
CA ASP A 197 13.08 -1.62 -0.70
C ASP A 197 12.75 -3.13 -0.68
N SER A 198 12.23 -3.66 -1.78
CA SER A 198 11.86 -5.08 -1.86
C SER A 198 13.02 -6.07 -1.67
N ALA A 199 14.27 -5.68 -1.93
CA ALA A 199 15.41 -6.57 -1.71
C ALA A 199 15.75 -6.61 -0.22
N ASP A 200 15.79 -5.44 0.42
CA ASP A 200 16.06 -5.31 1.85
C ASP A 200 14.93 -5.94 2.70
N ILE A 201 13.67 -5.83 2.25
CA ILE A 201 12.55 -6.48 2.93
C ILE A 201 12.69 -8.00 2.85
N SER A 202 13.08 -8.57 1.70
CA SER A 202 13.24 -10.03 1.59
C SER A 202 14.29 -10.58 2.56
N GLU A 203 15.41 -9.88 2.76
CA GLU A 203 16.42 -10.28 3.76
C GLU A 203 15.93 -10.08 5.20
N THR A 204 15.18 -9.02 5.45
CA THR A 204 14.51 -8.78 6.75
C THR A 204 13.53 -9.91 7.07
N LEU A 205 12.72 -10.33 6.09
CA LEU A 205 11.76 -11.42 6.21
C LEU A 205 12.44 -12.74 6.56
N LYS A 206 13.51 -13.09 5.85
CA LYS A 206 14.32 -14.28 6.15
C LYS A 206 14.88 -14.24 7.57
N SER A 207 15.39 -13.08 7.99
CA SER A 207 15.90 -12.87 9.35
C SER A 207 14.82 -13.10 10.40
N VAL A 208 13.60 -12.58 10.19
CA VAL A 208 12.44 -12.81 11.08
C VAL A 208 12.02 -14.27 11.10
N LEU A 209 12.02 -14.96 9.96
CA LEU A 209 11.70 -16.39 9.88
C LEU A 209 12.70 -17.24 10.68
N ILE A 210 13.98 -16.88 10.66
CA ILE A 210 14.99 -17.54 11.49
C ILE A 210 14.75 -17.20 12.98
N SER A 211 14.71 -15.91 13.33
CA SER A 211 14.76 -15.47 14.73
C SER A 211 13.47 -15.75 15.50
N SER A 212 12.32 -15.57 14.85
CA SER A 212 11.01 -15.58 15.52
C SER A 212 10.24 -16.88 15.28
N PHE A 213 10.56 -17.62 14.21
CA PHE A 213 9.87 -18.86 13.83
C PHE A 213 10.80 -20.08 13.77
N ASN A 214 12.09 -19.91 14.09
CA ASN A 214 13.10 -20.97 14.15
C ASN A 214 13.18 -21.82 12.86
N VAL A 215 13.04 -21.16 11.70
CA VAL A 215 13.10 -21.81 10.40
C VAL A 215 14.55 -22.08 10.00
N SER A 216 14.86 -23.31 9.60
CA SER A 216 16.21 -23.73 9.16
C SER A 216 16.52 -23.46 7.69
N LYS A 217 15.49 -23.31 6.84
CA LYS A 217 15.60 -23.03 5.40
C LYS A 217 14.83 -21.75 5.03
N PRO A 218 15.35 -20.57 5.41
CA PRO A 218 14.60 -19.31 5.32
C PRO A 218 14.25 -18.90 3.89
N GLU A 219 15.09 -19.21 2.89
CA GLU A 219 14.81 -18.91 1.49
C GLU A 219 13.54 -19.62 1.01
N ILE A 220 13.38 -20.87 1.43
CA ILE A 220 12.27 -21.69 0.98
C ILE A 220 11.01 -21.38 1.77
N ALA A 221 11.14 -21.12 3.08
CA ALA A 221 10.02 -20.61 3.85
C ALA A 221 9.52 -19.26 3.32
N TYR A 222 10.42 -18.33 2.98
CA TYR A 222 10.05 -17.08 2.34
C TYR A 222 9.28 -17.33 1.04
N ALA A 223 9.80 -18.17 0.13
CA ALA A 223 9.11 -18.50 -1.11
C ALA A 223 7.74 -19.12 -0.86
N TRP A 224 7.61 -20.01 0.13
CA TRP A 224 6.37 -20.69 0.48
C TRP A 224 5.31 -19.74 1.04
N VAL A 225 5.72 -18.84 1.94
CA VAL A 225 4.85 -17.81 2.50
C VAL A 225 4.44 -16.79 1.44
N PHE A 226 5.38 -16.40 0.55
CA PHE A 226 5.11 -15.53 -0.60
C PHE A 226 4.05 -16.12 -1.53
N MET A 227 4.18 -17.41 -1.87
CA MET A 227 3.17 -18.12 -2.65
C MET A 227 1.82 -18.16 -1.93
N GLY A 228 1.80 -18.35 -0.61
CA GLY A 228 0.57 -18.33 0.18
C GLY A 228 -0.17 -16.99 0.11
N VAL A 229 0.54 -15.87 0.08
CA VAL A 229 -0.08 -14.55 -0.12
C VAL A 229 -0.67 -14.44 -1.53
N ILE A 230 0.05 -14.89 -2.57
CA ILE A 230 -0.44 -14.88 -3.95
C ILE A 230 -1.68 -15.74 -4.12
N GLU A 231 -1.69 -16.95 -3.55
CA GLU A 231 -2.85 -17.83 -3.53
C GLU A 231 -4.05 -17.12 -2.92
N CYS A 232 -3.88 -16.54 -1.72
CA CYS A 232 -4.93 -15.78 -1.03
C CYS A 232 -5.49 -14.64 -1.92
N LEU A 233 -4.61 -13.85 -2.54
CA LEU A 233 -5.00 -12.74 -3.42
C LEU A 233 -5.68 -13.20 -4.72
N SER A 234 -5.43 -14.43 -5.17
CA SER A 234 -5.93 -14.98 -6.43
C SER A 234 -7.33 -15.58 -6.33
N HIS A 235 -7.83 -15.84 -5.12
CA HIS A 235 -9.20 -16.34 -4.92
C HIS A 235 -10.21 -15.19 -4.74
N ARG A 236 -11.47 -15.45 -5.15
CA ARG A 236 -12.61 -14.52 -4.96
C ARG A 236 -13.25 -14.61 -3.57
N SER A 237 -12.89 -15.63 -2.79
CA SER A 237 -13.35 -15.81 -1.42
C SER A 237 -12.74 -14.75 -0.49
N GLN A 238 -13.14 -14.78 0.79
CA GLN A 238 -12.58 -13.87 1.79
C GLN A 238 -11.05 -14.04 1.88
N LYS A 239 -10.33 -12.96 1.57
CA LYS A 239 -8.86 -12.92 1.55
C LYS A 239 -8.32 -12.67 2.95
N ARG A 240 -8.31 -13.72 3.76
CA ARG A 240 -7.90 -13.68 5.18
C ARG A 240 -6.61 -14.45 5.37
N LEU A 241 -5.66 -13.86 6.10
CA LEU A 241 -4.44 -14.53 6.59
C LEU A 241 -4.41 -14.46 8.12
N THR A 242 -4.28 -15.60 8.79
CA THR A 242 -4.19 -15.69 10.25
C THR A 242 -2.87 -16.29 10.70
N LYS A 243 -2.55 -16.16 11.99
CA LYS A 243 -1.34 -16.74 12.56
C LYS A 243 -1.34 -18.27 12.47
N GLU A 244 -2.50 -18.90 12.59
CA GLU A 244 -2.66 -20.35 12.44
C GLU A 244 -2.31 -20.80 11.01
N ASN A 245 -2.84 -20.11 9.99
CA ASN A 245 -2.50 -20.41 8.59
C ASN A 245 -1.00 -20.20 8.28
N LEU A 246 -0.35 -19.24 8.96
CA LEU A 246 1.10 -19.04 8.82
C LEU A 246 1.87 -20.23 9.38
N LEU A 247 1.56 -20.62 10.62
CA LEU A 247 2.25 -21.71 11.32
C LEU A 247 2.07 -23.04 10.60
N GLU A 248 0.87 -23.33 10.10
CA GLU A 248 0.58 -24.50 9.27
C GLU A 248 1.44 -24.52 7.99
N ARG A 249 1.62 -23.37 7.34
CA ARG A 249 2.49 -23.29 6.16
C ARG A 249 3.95 -23.49 6.51
N LEU A 250 4.41 -22.91 7.62
CA LEU A 250 5.80 -23.05 8.05
C LEU A 250 6.12 -24.49 8.51
N SER A 251 5.18 -25.21 9.13
CA SER A 251 5.40 -26.61 9.50
C SER A 251 5.58 -27.50 8.26
N GLN A 252 4.86 -27.24 7.17
CA GLN A 252 5.04 -27.95 5.90
C GLN A 252 6.45 -27.77 5.33
N VAL A 253 7.08 -26.61 5.54
CA VAL A 253 8.48 -26.37 5.11
C VAL A 253 9.47 -27.22 5.92
N ALA A 254 9.20 -27.42 7.22
CA ALA A 254 10.03 -28.25 8.08
C ALA A 254 9.90 -29.75 7.77
N GLU A 255 8.71 -30.19 7.36
CA GLU A 255 8.39 -31.60 7.10
C GLU A 255 8.73 -32.07 5.68
N ARG A 256 8.83 -31.18 4.69
CA ARG A 256 8.98 -31.56 3.27
C ARG A 256 10.43 -31.78 2.82
N SER A 257 10.66 -32.91 2.16
CA SER A 257 11.65 -33.04 1.08
C SER A 257 11.02 -32.52 -0.21
N TYR A 258 11.60 -31.49 -0.84
CA TYR A 258 11.03 -30.85 -2.05
C TYR A 258 10.85 -31.85 -3.20
N GLU A 259 9.62 -32.31 -3.42
CA GLU A 259 9.26 -33.16 -4.57
C GLU A 259 8.57 -32.35 -5.69
N GLN A 260 8.76 -32.83 -6.93
CA GLN A 260 8.45 -32.26 -8.24
C GLN A 260 7.07 -31.59 -8.44
N HIS A 261 6.11 -31.77 -7.52
CA HIS A 261 4.78 -31.17 -7.62
C HIS A 261 4.77 -29.65 -7.37
N GLU A 262 5.70 -29.13 -6.56
CA GLU A 262 5.74 -27.69 -6.23
C GLU A 262 6.30 -26.86 -7.39
N VAL A 263 7.30 -27.41 -8.09
CA VAL A 263 7.78 -26.86 -9.36
C VAL A 263 6.66 -26.83 -10.38
N ARG A 264 5.82 -27.87 -10.44
CA ARG A 264 4.62 -27.86 -11.30
C ARG A 264 3.64 -26.76 -10.90
N PHE A 265 3.38 -26.57 -9.61
CA PHE A 265 2.44 -25.54 -9.14
C PHE A 265 2.92 -24.11 -9.42
N VAL A 266 4.20 -23.81 -9.14
CA VAL A 266 4.81 -22.52 -9.52
C VAL A 266 4.76 -22.34 -11.04
N THR A 267 5.04 -23.40 -11.80
CA THR A 267 4.92 -23.37 -13.28
C THR A 267 3.48 -23.12 -13.73
N GLU A 268 2.49 -23.70 -13.05
CA GLU A 268 1.06 -23.52 -13.33
C GLU A 268 0.62 -22.06 -13.06
N ILE A 269 1.02 -21.49 -11.92
CA ILE A 269 0.73 -20.10 -11.56
C ILE A 269 1.42 -19.12 -12.50
N VAL A 270 2.71 -19.33 -12.79
CA VAL A 270 3.45 -18.50 -13.75
C VAL A 270 2.78 -18.57 -15.13
N ARG A 271 2.33 -19.75 -15.57
CA ARG A 271 1.61 -19.93 -16.83
C ARG A 271 0.26 -19.21 -16.83
N GLU A 272 -0.51 -19.26 -15.75
CA GLU A 272 -1.80 -18.56 -15.65
C GLU A 272 -1.64 -17.04 -15.54
N LEU A 273 -0.62 -16.57 -14.83
CA LEU A 273 -0.27 -15.15 -14.77
C LEU A 273 0.17 -14.64 -16.14
N ALA A 274 1.02 -15.37 -16.87
CA ALA A 274 1.39 -15.04 -18.24
C ALA A 274 0.16 -14.90 -19.14
N LYS A 275 -0.76 -15.88 -19.12
CA LYS A 275 -2.03 -15.80 -19.87
C LYS A 275 -2.88 -14.59 -19.49
N ARG A 276 -2.90 -14.18 -18.21
CA ARG A 276 -3.64 -12.99 -17.76
C ARG A 276 -2.98 -11.70 -18.24
N VAL A 277 -1.66 -11.62 -18.21
CA VAL A 277 -0.89 -10.50 -18.76
C VAL A 277 -1.14 -10.39 -20.26
N ASP A 278 -1.04 -11.50 -21.01
CA ASP A 278 -1.32 -11.52 -22.46
C ASP A 278 -2.74 -11.02 -22.78
N ARG A 279 -3.74 -11.43 -22.00
CA ARG A 279 -5.13 -10.95 -22.15
C ARG A 279 -5.25 -9.45 -21.87
N LEU A 280 -4.56 -8.95 -20.85
CA LEU A 280 -4.57 -7.53 -20.51
C LEU A 280 -3.88 -6.71 -21.60
N GLU A 281 -2.72 -7.16 -22.08
CA GLU A 281 -1.99 -6.52 -23.19
C GLU A 281 -2.82 -6.49 -24.47
N TYR A 282 -3.48 -7.60 -24.82
CA TYR A 282 -4.39 -7.65 -25.96
C TYR A 282 -5.55 -6.65 -25.82
N THR A 283 -6.14 -6.56 -24.62
CA THR A 283 -7.25 -5.64 -24.34
C THR A 283 -6.78 -4.18 -24.43
N VAL A 284 -5.60 -3.86 -23.90
CA VAL A 284 -4.99 -2.54 -23.98
C VAL A 284 -4.71 -2.15 -25.43
N GLN A 285 -4.10 -3.03 -26.23
CA GLN A 285 -3.86 -2.80 -27.66
C GLN A 285 -5.15 -2.53 -28.43
N ARG A 286 -6.21 -3.31 -28.14
CA ARG A 286 -7.51 -3.12 -28.77
C ARG A 286 -8.09 -1.75 -28.44
N HIS A 287 -8.06 -1.35 -27.16
CA HIS A 287 -8.55 -0.04 -26.74
C HIS A 287 -7.71 1.12 -27.32
N GLU A 288 -6.40 0.96 -27.46
CA GLU A 288 -5.54 1.95 -28.11
C GLU A 288 -5.85 2.08 -29.60
N TYR A 289 -6.10 0.96 -30.29
CA TYR A 289 -6.55 0.97 -31.67
C TYR A 289 -7.89 1.68 -31.82
N GLU A 290 -8.89 1.32 -31.01
CA GLU A 290 -10.21 1.97 -30.99
C GLU A 290 -10.09 3.48 -30.72
N LEU A 291 -9.27 3.89 -29.75
CA LEU A 291 -8.99 5.30 -29.46
C LEU A 291 -8.31 6.01 -30.64
N SER A 292 -7.41 5.35 -31.36
CA SER A 292 -6.75 5.91 -32.54
C SER A 292 -7.72 6.13 -33.71
N VAL A 293 -8.67 5.20 -33.89
CA VAL A 293 -9.73 5.30 -34.89
C VAL A 293 -10.68 6.44 -34.55
N VAL A 294 -11.16 6.51 -33.30
CA VAL A 294 -12.04 7.60 -32.83
C VAL A 294 -11.35 8.96 -32.96
N LYS A 295 -10.06 9.08 -32.58
CA LYS A 295 -9.29 10.32 -32.76
C LYS A 295 -9.19 10.75 -34.22
N LYS A 296 -8.98 9.81 -35.15
CA LYS A 296 -8.94 10.10 -36.59
C LYS A 296 -10.30 10.56 -37.11
N SER A 297 -11.39 9.96 -36.65
CA SER A 297 -12.76 10.33 -37.05
C SER A 297 -13.24 11.67 -36.47
N LEU A 298 -12.64 12.16 -35.38
CA LEU A 298 -12.94 13.47 -34.79
C LEU A 298 -12.09 14.62 -35.39
N LEU A 299 -11.05 14.30 -36.16
CA LEU A 299 -10.14 15.24 -36.82
C LEU A 299 -10.41 15.39 -38.33
N GLN A 300 -11.47 14.75 -38.84
CA GLN A 300 -12.05 14.93 -40.17
C GLN A 300 -13.36 15.72 -40.03
#